data_AF-A0A8J8D7T7-F1
#
_entry.id   AF-A0A8J8D7T7-F1
#
_cell.length_a   1.000
_cell.length_b   1.000
_cell.length_c   1.000
_cell.angle_alpha   90.00
_cell.angle_beta   90.00
_cell.angle_gamma   90.00
#
_symmetry.space_group_name_H-M   'P 1'
#
loop_
_entity.id
_entity.type
_entity.pdbx_description
1 polymer ?
#
loop_
_entity_poly.entity_id
_entity_poly.type
_entity_poly.pdbx_seq_one_letter_code
_entity_poly.pdbx_strand_id
1 'polypeptide(L)' 'MKQFISVNDVTNINALVEKALMYKANPFADKHLGANKRIGLLFLNPSLRTRLSTQV' A
#
# COMPACT_ATOMS: atom_id res chain seq x y z
N MET A 1 -2.16 1.34 -12.17
CA MET A 1 -3.01 0.31 -11.54
C MET A 1 -4.34 0.95 -11.16
N LYS A 2 -5.47 0.47 -11.68
CA LYS A 2 -6.81 1.04 -11.37
C LYS A 2 -7.44 0.42 -10.12
N GLN A 3 -7.09 -0.83 -9.81
CA GLN A 3 -7.53 -1.60 -8.64
C GLN A 3 -6.42 -2.58 -8.22
N PHE A 4 -6.47 -3.11 -7.00
CA PHE A 4 -5.52 -4.10 -6.48
C PHE A 4 -6.30 -5.17 -5.69
N ILE A 5 -6.86 -6.14 -6.41
CA ILE A 5 -7.78 -7.17 -5.87
C ILE A 5 -7.17 -8.57 -6.07
N SER A 6 -6.40 -8.77 -7.14
CA SER A 6 -5.76 -10.04 -7.47
C SER A 6 -4.33 -9.86 -7.97
N VAL A 7 -3.57 -10.95 -8.02
CA VAL A 7 -2.21 -10.94 -8.59
C VAL A 7 -2.17 -10.47 -10.05
N ASN A 8 -3.27 -10.67 -10.80
CA ASN A 8 -3.37 -10.28 -12.20
C ASN A 8 -3.46 -8.75 -12.40
N ASP A 9 -3.74 -7.98 -11.35
CA ASP A 9 -3.72 -6.51 -11.41
C ASP A 9 -2.28 -5.95 -11.45
N VAL A 10 -1.27 -6.79 -11.18
CA VAL A 10 0.15 -6.45 -11.18
C VAL A 10 0.81 -6.96 -12.44
N THR A 11 1.36 -6.06 -13.26
CA THR A 11 2.05 -6.42 -14.50
C THR A 11 3.43 -7.02 -14.26
N ASN A 12 4.13 -6.60 -13.21
CA ASN A 12 5.47 -7.08 -12.86
C ASN A 12 5.62 -7.19 -11.34
N ILE A 13 5.63 -8.43 -10.86
CA ILE A 13 5.72 -8.74 -9.42
C ILE A 13 7.11 -8.41 -8.87
N ASN A 14 8.18 -8.68 -9.62
CA ASN A 14 9.55 -8.44 -9.16
C ASN A 14 9.79 -6.95 -8.91
N ALA A 15 9.33 -6.09 -9.83
CA ALA A 15 9.41 -4.64 -9.65
C ALA A 15 8.62 -4.16 -8.40
N LEU A 16 7.49 -4.82 -8.08
CA LEU A 16 6.71 -4.49 -6.89
C LEU A 16 7.46 -4.86 -5.60
N VAL A 17 8.15 -6.01 -5.59
CA VAL A 17 8.98 -6.45 -4.47
C VAL A 17 10.17 -5.52 -4.25
N GLU A 18 10.87 -5.12 -5.33
CA GLU A 18 11.95 -4.13 -5.25
C GLU A 18 11.46 -2.81 -4.66
N LYS A 19 10.28 -2.33 -5.09
CA LYS A 19 9.67 -1.12 -4.54
C LYS A 19 9.34 -1.27 -3.05
N ALA A 20 8.85 -2.43 -2.62
CA ALA A 20 8.58 -2.71 -1.21
C ALA A 20 9.86 -2.69 -0.37
N LEU A 21 10.96 -3.27 -0.86
CA LEU A 21 12.27 -3.23 -0.20
C LEU A 21 12.83 -1.80 -0.11
N MET A 22 12.65 -1.00 -1.15
CA MET A 22 13.04 0.41 -1.15
C MET A 22 12.31 1.21 -0.06
N TYR A 23 10.98 1.08 0.06
CA TYR A 23 10.23 1.75 1.14
C TYR A 23 10.53 1.18 2.52
N LYS A 24 10.88 -0.11 2.63
CA LYS A 24 11.35 -0.69 3.89
C LYS A 24 12.64 -0.02 4.36
N ALA A 25 13.55 0.29 3.44
CA ALA A 25 14.81 0.98 3.75
C ALA A 25 14.62 2.50 3.96
N ASN A 26 13.68 3.12 3.26
CA ASN A 26 13.38 4.55 3.38
C ASN A 26 11.85 4.81 3.42
N PRO A 27 11.20 4.68 4.60
CA PRO A 27 9.74 4.73 4.72
C PRO A 27 9.10 6.06 4.30
N PHE A 28 9.84 7.17 4.38
CA PHE A 28 9.33 8.51 4.09
C PHE A 28 9.79 9.06 2.72
N ALA A 29 10.29 8.19 1.83
CA ALA A 29 10.80 8.58 0.51
C ALA A 29 9.81 9.45 -0.29
N ASP A 30 8.51 9.18 -0.19
CA ASP A 30 7.44 9.87 -0.93
C ASP A 30 6.44 10.62 -0.03
N LYS A 31 6.95 11.34 0.98
CA LYS A 31 6.12 12.05 1.99
C LYS A 31 5.00 12.92 1.42
N HIS A 32 5.17 13.48 0.22
CA HIS A 32 4.21 14.41 -0.40
C HIS A 32 3.24 13.74 -1.38
N LEU A 33 3.43 12.47 -1.76
CA LEU A 33 2.61 11.79 -2.78
C LEU A 33 1.12 11.70 -2.40
N GLY A 34 0.85 11.58 -1.09
CA GLY A 34 -0.49 11.52 -0.52
C GLY A 34 -1.12 12.88 -0.17
N ALA A 35 -0.44 14.00 -0.43
CA ALA A 35 -0.93 15.32 -0.04
C ALA A 35 -2.33 15.60 -0.63
N ASN A 36 -3.26 16.01 0.23
CA ASN A 36 -4.67 16.26 -0.10
C ASN A 36 -5.45 15.05 -0.66
N LYS A 37 -4.95 13.82 -0.48
CA LYS A 37 -5.68 12.58 -0.79
C LYS A 37 -6.29 12.00 0.49
N ARG A 38 -7.47 11.40 0.38
CA ARG A 38 -8.17 10.71 1.49
C ARG A 38 -8.37 9.25 1.14
N ILE A 39 -8.12 8.36 2.11
CA ILE A 39 -8.34 6.91 1.99
C ILE A 39 -9.51 6.53 2.88
N GLY A 40 -10.48 5.80 2.34
CA GLY A 40 -11.57 5.17 3.11
C GLY A 40 -11.26 3.71 3.38
N LEU A 41 -11.33 3.27 4.64
CA LEU A 41 -11.12 1.88 5.04
C LEU A 41 -12.42 1.30 5.61
N LEU A 42 -12.99 0.32 4.92
CA LEU A 42 -14.20 -0.39 5.34
C LEU A 42 -13.84 -1.79 5.82
N PHE A 43 -14.08 -2.07 7.10
CA PHE A 43 -13.82 -3.37 7.71
C PHE A 43 -15.16 -4.06 8.02
N LEU A 44 -15.52 -5.07 7.23
CA LEU A 44 -16.67 -5.93 7.53
C LEU A 44 -16.32 -7.00 8.57
N ASN A 45 -15.03 -7.19 8.85
CA ASN A 45 -14.50 -8.03 9.92
C ASN A 45 -13.35 -7.28 10.63
N PRO A 46 -13.30 -7.28 11.98
CA PRO A 46 -12.20 -6.67 12.70
C PRO A 46 -10.85 -7.32 12.36
N SER A 47 -9.84 -6.51 12.01
CA SER A 47 -8.46 -6.97 11.81
C SER A 47 -7.48 -5.94 12.34
N LEU A 48 -6.76 -6.28 13.41
CA LEU A 48 -5.76 -5.41 14.02
C LEU A 48 -4.58 -5.18 13.08
N ARG A 49 -4.05 -6.26 12.47
CA ARG A 49 -2.89 -6.19 11.58
C ARG A 49 -3.17 -5.34 10.35
N THR A 50 -4.27 -5.60 9.65
CA THR A 50 -4.64 -4.88 8.43
C THR A 50 -4.92 -3.40 8.71
N ARG A 51 -5.58 -3.09 9.84
CA ARG A 51 -5.85 -1.71 10.21
C ARG A 51 -4.56 -0.95 10.51
N LEU A 52 -3.69 -1.48 11.37
CA LEU A 52 -2.43 -0.81 11.72
C LEU A 52 -1.50 -0.67 10.52
N SER A 53 -1.31 -1.73 9.72
CA SER A 53 -0.39 -1.68 8.58
C SER A 53 -0.84 -0.78 7.43
N THR A 54 -2.11 -0.38 7.39
CA THR A 54 -2.67 0.47 6.33
C THR A 54 -2.77 1.95 6.76
N GLN A 55 -2.84 2.22 8.06
CA GLN A 55 -3.00 3.58 8.60
C GLN A 55 -1.71 4.23 9.08
N VAL A 56 -0.74 3.43 9.53
CA VAL A 56 0.57 3.88 10.04
C VAL A 56 1.53 4.11 8.88
#